data_AF-A0A0L8BEA0-F1
#
_entry.id   AF-A0A0L8BEA0-F1
#
_cell.length_a   1.000
_cell.length_b   1.000
_cell.length_c   1.000
_cell.angle_alpha   90.00
_cell.angle_beta   90.00
_cell.angle_gamma   90.00
#
_symmetry.space_group_name_H-M   'P 1'
#
loop_
_entity.id
_entity.type
_entity.pdbx_description
1 polymer ?
#
loop_
_entity_poly.entity_id
_entity_poly.type
_entity_poly.pdbx_seq_one_letter_code
_entity_poly.pdbx_strand_id
1 'polypeptide(L)'
;MYGKYLYAAAMVFGLATPAVSQSDIVCDEASLTKLESEVNSISDGAKKIEVTKEVGMAKDAMAANDMEKCKSHMGNAVKGKDAM
;
A
#
# COMPACT_ATOMS: atom_id res chain seq x y z
N MET A 1 -23.82 -51.84 9.92
CA MET A 1 -23.89 -50.53 10.61
C MET A 1 -23.48 -49.48 9.59
N TYR A 2 -24.46 -48.80 8.98
CA TYR A 2 -24.22 -47.80 7.95
C TYR A 2 -23.68 -46.53 8.60
N GLY A 3 -22.37 -46.34 8.40
CA GLY A 3 -21.57 -45.25 8.92
C GLY A 3 -22.11 -43.92 8.46
N LYS A 4 -22.54 -43.17 9.46
CA LYS A 4 -23.31 -41.95 9.40
C LYS A 4 -22.40 -40.76 9.01
N TYR A 5 -23.00 -39.77 8.34
CA TYR A 5 -22.57 -38.37 8.17
C TYR A 5 -21.64 -38.01 6.99
N LEU A 6 -22.29 -37.64 5.88
CA LEU A 6 -21.79 -36.66 4.94
C LEU A 6 -21.83 -35.27 5.60
N TYR A 7 -20.68 -34.68 5.93
CA TYR A 7 -20.58 -33.26 6.27
C TYR A 7 -19.99 -32.52 5.06
N ALA A 8 -20.88 -31.98 4.23
CA ALA A 8 -20.52 -30.94 3.27
C ALA A 8 -20.30 -29.64 4.04
N ALA A 9 -19.06 -29.36 4.44
CA ALA A 9 -18.68 -28.04 4.90
C ALA A 9 -18.53 -27.13 3.68
N ALA A 10 -19.64 -26.50 3.27
CA ALA A 10 -19.61 -25.37 2.35
C ALA A 10 -18.88 -24.21 3.05
N MET A 11 -17.57 -24.15 2.86
CA MET A 11 -16.75 -23.03 3.31
C MET A 11 -17.01 -21.87 2.36
N VAL A 12 -18.06 -21.11 2.66
CA VAL A 12 -18.26 -19.77 2.12
C VAL A 12 -17.17 -18.90 2.74
N PHE A 13 -15.98 -18.92 2.13
CA PHE A 13 -15.03 -17.85 2.34
C PHE A 13 -15.63 -16.63 1.66
N GLY A 14 -16.25 -15.77 2.48
CA GLY A 14 -16.57 -14.41 2.10
C GLY A 14 -15.34 -13.77 1.49
N LEU A 15 -15.56 -13.00 0.44
CA LEU A 15 -14.56 -12.16 -0.20
C LEU A 15 -13.98 -11.23 0.88
N ALA A 16 -12.86 -11.62 1.47
CA ALA A 16 -12.00 -10.70 2.19
C ALA A 16 -11.29 -9.87 1.11
N THR A 17 -11.99 -8.87 0.57
CA THR A 17 -11.30 -7.75 -0.05
C THR A 17 -10.51 -7.07 1.05
N PRO A 18 -9.19 -6.89 0.93
CA PRO A 18 -8.48 -6.03 1.87
C PRO A 18 -9.05 -4.63 1.67
N ALA A 19 -9.88 -4.20 2.62
CA ALA A 19 -10.22 -2.81 2.81
C ALA A 19 -8.91 -2.10 3.13
N VAL A 20 -8.36 -1.38 2.15
CA VAL A 20 -7.21 -0.50 2.34
C VAL A 20 -7.65 0.68 3.21
N SER A 21 -7.64 0.47 4.52
CA SER A 21 -7.78 1.53 5.51
C SER A 21 -6.55 2.43 5.44
N GLN A 22 -6.72 3.75 5.57
CA GLN A 22 -5.64 4.76 5.56
C GLN A 22 -4.67 4.65 6.76
N SER A 23 -4.51 3.47 7.37
CA SER A 23 -3.78 3.26 8.62
C SER A 23 -2.66 2.22 8.54
N ASP A 24 -2.44 1.60 7.38
CA ASP A 24 -1.36 0.62 7.18
C ASP A 24 -0.47 1.04 6.01
N ILE A 25 0.15 2.21 6.11
CA ILE A 25 1.30 2.51 5.25
C ILE A 25 2.43 1.58 5.68
N VAL A 26 2.56 0.49 4.95
CA VAL A 26 3.66 -0.44 5.07
C VAL A 26 4.81 0.11 4.24
N CYS A 27 5.96 0.24 4.89
CA CYS A 27 7.20 0.58 4.22
C CYS A 27 7.85 -0.72 3.75
N ASP A 28 7.48 -1.14 2.54
CA ASP A 28 8.05 -2.29 1.86
C ASP A 28 8.19 -2.00 0.36
N GLU A 29 9.01 -2.81 -0.32
CA GLU A 29 9.33 -2.67 -1.74
C GLU A 29 8.07 -2.67 -2.63
N ALA A 30 7.07 -3.49 -2.33
CA ALA A 30 5.84 -3.56 -3.13
C ALA A 30 5.00 -2.29 -2.98
N SER A 31 4.88 -1.78 -1.75
CA SER A 31 4.15 -0.53 -1.49
C SER A 31 4.82 0.68 -2.14
N LEU A 32 6.16 0.75 -2.15
CA LEU A 32 6.89 1.82 -2.85
C LEU A 32 6.80 1.72 -4.36
N THR A 33 6.98 0.52 -4.92
CA THR A 33 6.85 0.31 -6.37
C THR A 33 5.44 0.69 -6.85
N LYS A 34 4.41 0.41 -6.04
CA LYS A 34 3.04 0.85 -6.30
C LYS A 34 2.93 2.38 -6.30
N LEU A 35 3.48 3.05 -5.29
CA LEU A 35 3.51 4.52 -5.24
C LEU A 35 4.25 5.13 -6.43
N GLU A 36 5.39 4.57 -6.86
CA GLU A 36 6.13 5.01 -8.06
C GLU A 36 5.27 4.90 -9.33
N SER A 37 4.49 3.83 -9.45
CA SER A 37 3.57 3.63 -10.57
C SER A 37 2.43 4.65 -10.56
N GLU A 38 1.88 4.92 -9.37
CA GLU A 38 0.83 5.92 -9.17
C GLU A 38 1.34 7.35 -9.45
N VAL A 39 2.57 7.69 -9.02
CA VAL A 39 3.24 8.97 -9.31
C VAL A 39 3.35 9.23 -10.80
N ASN A 40 3.66 8.20 -11.59
CA ASN A 40 3.76 8.35 -13.03
C ASN A 40 2.42 8.71 -13.69
N SER A 41 1.31 8.34 -13.04
CA SER A 41 -0.05 8.63 -13.48
C SER A 41 -0.57 10.01 -13.04
N ILE A 42 0.17 10.73 -12.19
CA ILE A 42 -0.17 12.11 -11.79
C ILE A 42 0.04 13.05 -12.98
N SER A 43 -1.02 13.73 -13.41
CA SER A 43 -0.98 14.66 -14.55
C SER A 43 -0.55 16.07 -14.17
N ASP A 44 -0.74 16.48 -12.91
CA ASP A 44 -0.25 17.75 -12.39
C ASP A 44 1.27 17.67 -12.19
N GLY A 45 2.02 18.43 -12.99
CA GLY A 45 3.48 18.40 -12.97
C GLY A 45 4.09 18.83 -11.64
N ALA A 46 3.51 19.80 -10.94
CA ALA A 46 4.04 20.29 -9.67
C ALA A 46 3.82 19.25 -8.55
N LYS A 47 2.60 18.68 -8.48
CA LYS A 47 2.30 17.59 -7.56
C LYS A 47 3.14 16.35 -7.88
N LYS A 48 3.31 16.00 -9.16
CA LYS A 48 4.16 14.88 -9.56
C LYS A 48 5.58 15.02 -9.03
N ILE A 49 6.17 16.21 -9.13
CA ILE A 49 7.52 16.49 -8.60
C ILE A 49 7.55 16.31 -7.07
N GLU A 50 6.57 16.85 -6.35
CA GLU A 50 6.49 16.76 -4.89
C GLU A 50 6.35 15.31 -4.42
N VAL A 51 5.42 14.56 -5.01
CA VAL A 51 5.20 13.15 -4.65
C VAL A 51 6.39 12.29 -5.07
N THR A 52 7.02 12.55 -6.23
CA THR A 52 8.26 11.86 -6.64
C THR A 52 9.38 12.05 -5.63
N LYS A 53 9.53 13.28 -5.10
CA LYS A 53 10.54 13.60 -4.09
C LYS A 53 10.32 12.80 -2.80
N GLU A 54 9.08 12.79 -2.29
CA GLU A 54 8.75 12.03 -1.07
C GLU A 54 8.96 10.52 -1.27
N VAL A 55 8.60 9.97 -2.43
CA VAL A 55 8.87 8.55 -2.74
C VAL A 55 10.38 8.26 -2.79
N GLY A 56 11.18 9.14 -3.38
CA GLY A 56 12.65 9.02 -3.36
C GLY A 56 13.22 8.99 -1.93
N MET A 57 12.78 9.92 -1.09
CA MET A 57 13.22 9.96 0.32
C MET A 57 12.76 8.74 1.12
N ALA A 58 11.58 8.18 0.80
CA ALA A 58 11.13 6.93 1.41
C ALA A 58 12.03 5.74 1.02
N LYS A 59 12.48 5.65 -0.24
CA LYS A 59 13.43 4.62 -0.69
C LYS A 59 14.79 4.76 -0.02
N ASP A 60 15.29 5.97 0.10
CA ASP A 60 16.55 6.24 0.80
C ASP A 60 16.45 5.84 2.29
N ALA A 61 15.33 6.18 2.93
CA ALA A 61 15.05 5.78 4.31
C ALA A 61 14.96 4.25 4.47
N MET A 62 14.32 3.54 3.53
CA MET A 62 14.34 2.06 3.51
C MET A 62 15.73 1.47 3.41
N ALA A 63 16.54 1.99 2.48
CA ALA A 63 17.91 1.52 2.29
C ALA A 63 18.77 1.74 3.54
N ALA A 64 18.47 2.80 4.31
CA ALA A 64 19.05 3.08 5.62
C ALA A 64 18.42 2.30 6.78
N ASN A 65 17.44 1.42 6.51
CA ASN A 65 16.64 0.69 7.51
C ASN A 65 15.81 1.58 8.47
N ASP A 66 15.61 2.86 8.11
CA ASP A 66 14.81 3.83 8.85
C ASP A 66 13.34 3.73 8.44
N MET A 67 12.68 2.70 8.97
CA MET A 67 11.29 2.38 8.63
C MET A 67 10.30 3.47 9.07
N GLU A 68 10.63 4.24 10.10
CA GLU A 68 9.78 5.32 10.60
C GLU A 68 9.78 6.51 9.62
N LYS A 69 10.97 6.94 9.16
CA LYS A 69 11.05 7.96 8.11
C LYS A 69 10.47 7.50 6.80
N CYS A 70 10.70 6.25 6.41
CA CYS A 70 10.10 5.70 5.20
C CYS A 70 8.57 5.80 5.23
N LYS A 71 7.93 5.33 6.32
CA LYS A 71 6.47 5.46 6.47
C LYS A 71 6.00 6.90 6.45
N SER A 72 6.74 7.81 7.07
CA SER A 72 6.43 9.25 7.08
C SER A 72 6.44 9.83 5.66
N HIS A 73 7.52 9.58 4.90
CA HIS A 73 7.66 10.02 3.52
C HIS A 73 6.61 9.39 2.60
N MET A 74 6.31 8.10 2.75
CA MET A 74 5.21 7.46 2.03
C MET A 74 3.85 8.07 2.37
N GLY A 75 3.62 8.43 3.64
CA GLY A 75 2.40 9.12 4.07
C GLY A 75 2.26 10.50 3.46
N ASN A 76 3.35 11.25 3.32
CA ASN A 76 3.34 12.54 2.63
C ASN A 76 3.06 12.36 1.14
N ALA A 77 3.68 11.36 0.51
CA ALA A 77 3.44 11.03 -0.90
C ALA A 77 1.96 10.69 -1.16
N VAL A 78 1.36 9.82 -0.33
CA VAL A 78 -0.06 9.45 -0.40
C VAL A 78 -0.96 10.69 -0.25
N LYS A 79 -0.72 11.52 0.77
CA LYS A 79 -1.48 12.77 0.98
C LYS A 79 -1.34 13.76 -0.18
N GLY A 80 -0.14 13.91 -0.73
CA GLY A 80 0.11 14.78 -1.89
C GLY A 80 -0.63 14.32 -3.15
N LYS A 81 -0.80 13.00 -3.31
CA LYS A 81 -1.63 12.36 -4.33
C LYS A 81 -3.14 12.55 -4.06
N ASP A 82 -3.60 12.26 -2.84
CA ASP A 82 -5.03 12.14 -2.49
C ASP A 82 -5.71 13.47 -2.18
N ALA A 83 -4.96 14.58 -2.13
CA ALA A 83 -5.51 15.94 -1.99
C ALA A 83 -6.27 16.41 -3.27
N MET A 84 -7.18 15.59 -3.78
CA MET A 84 -8.17 15.87 -4.84
C MET A 84 -9.57 16.02 -4.23
#